data_AF-A0AA40FNB2-F1
#
_entry.id   AF-A0AA40FNB2-F1
#
_cell.length_a   1.000
_cell.length_b   1.000
_cell.length_c   1.000
_cell.angle_alpha   90.00
_cell.angle_beta   90.00
_cell.angle_gamma   90.00
#
_symmetry.space_group_name_H-M   'P 1'
#
loop_
_entity.id
_entity.type
_entity.pdbx_description
1 polymer ?
#
loop_
_entity_poly.entity_id
_entity_poly.type
_entity_poly.pdbx_seq_one_letter_code
_entity_poly.pdbx_strand_id
1 'polypeptide(L)'
;MSICYIYRNFLFQITTPKVIATNPRCNVKPHIVSDLSEPTITFNLLSGDKIVCKAENLTTLNILELYNKHITSLLPRDSEAEPEDEKKKRKKKRPFKIKPGNKRRGLIL
;
A
#
# COMPACT_ATOMS: atom_id res chain seq x y z
N MET A 1 -27.96 -3.10 0.42
CA MET A 1 -27.10 -1.89 0.52
C MET A 1 -25.89 -2.08 1.43
N SER A 2 -25.96 -2.96 2.45
CA SER A 2 -24.90 -3.14 3.46
C SER A 2 -23.63 -3.86 2.96
N ILE A 3 -23.75 -4.78 2.00
CA ILE A 3 -22.63 -5.61 1.52
C ILE A 3 -21.53 -4.73 0.91
N CYS A 4 -21.88 -3.79 0.02
CA CYS A 4 -20.91 -2.90 -0.65
C CYS A 4 -20.14 -1.98 0.33
N TYR A 5 -20.77 -1.57 1.44
CA TYR A 5 -20.15 -0.68 2.42
C TYR A 5 -18.95 -1.33 3.12
N ILE A 6 -19.06 -2.61 3.47
CA ILE A 6 -18.02 -3.37 4.17
C ILE A 6 -16.74 -3.42 3.31
N TYR A 7 -16.86 -3.69 2.00
CA TYR A 7 -15.70 -3.73 1.09
C TYR A 7 -15.06 -2.39 0.84
N ARG A 8 -15.86 -1.33 0.74
CA ARG A 8 -15.32 0.03 0.60
C ARG A 8 -14.51 0.43 1.82
N ASN A 9 -14.99 0.06 3.01
CA ASN A 9 -14.26 0.30 4.26
C ASN A 9 -12.97 -0.53 4.33
N PHE A 10 -13.03 -1.81 3.94
CA PHE A 10 -11.85 -2.68 3.86
C PHE A 10 -10.80 -2.15 2.86
N LEU A 11 -11.24 -1.77 1.66
CA LEU A 11 -10.38 -1.17 0.64
C LEU A 11 -9.70 0.09 1.18
N PHE A 12 -10.47 0.96 1.85
CA PHE A 12 -9.93 2.17 2.46
C PHE A 12 -8.81 1.86 3.45
N GLN A 13 -9.03 0.88 4.34
CA GLN A 13 -8.03 0.48 5.33
C GLN A 13 -6.73 -0.03 4.69
N ILE A 14 -6.82 -0.83 3.61
CA ILE A 14 -5.63 -1.30 2.88
C ILE A 14 -4.92 -0.17 2.14
N THR A 15 -5.68 0.77 1.57
CA THR A 15 -5.10 1.91 0.83
C THR A 15 -4.52 2.99 1.75
N THR A 16 -4.59 2.82 3.06
CA THR A 16 -3.99 3.76 4.02
C THR A 16 -2.47 3.79 3.79
N PRO A 17 -1.82 4.98 3.77
CA PRO A 17 -0.39 5.09 3.47
C PRO A 17 0.49 4.29 4.44
N LYS A 18 0.03 4.08 5.68
CA LYS A 18 0.72 3.23 6.67
C LYS A 18 0.82 1.77 6.22
N VAL A 19 -0.24 1.25 5.60
CA VAL A 19 -0.31 -0.13 5.11
C VAL A 19 0.41 -0.26 3.78
N ILE A 20 0.28 0.72 2.88
CA ILE A 20 1.05 0.73 1.62
C ILE A 20 2.56 0.80 1.88
N ALA A 21 2.98 1.52 2.92
CA ALA A 21 4.39 1.64 3.28
C ALA A 21 5.03 0.31 3.73
N THR A 22 4.27 -0.66 4.24
CA THR A 22 4.83 -1.96 4.65
C THR A 22 5.20 -2.82 3.43
N ASN A 23 4.44 -2.71 2.34
CA ASN A 23 4.74 -3.40 1.10
C ASN A 23 4.50 -2.50 -0.13
N PRO A 24 5.52 -1.74 -0.57
CA PRO A 24 5.40 -0.83 -1.70
C PRO A 24 5.27 -1.53 -3.07
N ARG A 25 5.50 -2.84 -3.14
CA ARG A 25 5.31 -3.64 -4.37
C ARG A 25 3.88 -4.17 -4.50
N CYS A 26 3.09 -4.11 -3.44
CA CYS A 26 1.70 -4.57 -3.45
C CYS A 26 0.86 -3.60 -4.30
N ASN A 27 0.24 -4.11 -5.37
CA ASN A 27 -0.68 -3.34 -6.20
C ASN A 27 -2.13 -3.70 -5.85
N VAL A 28 -2.91 -2.70 -5.45
CA VAL A 28 -4.32 -2.87 -5.08
C VAL A 28 -5.18 -2.34 -6.21
N LYS A 29 -5.87 -3.24 -6.92
CA LYS A 29 -6.77 -2.89 -8.03
C LYS A 29 -8.21 -3.27 -7.69
N PRO A 30 -9.09 -2.31 -7.39
CA PRO A 30 -10.51 -2.58 -7.20
C PRO A 30 -11.17 -2.87 -8.56
N HIS A 31 -12.00 -3.91 -8.61
CA HIS A 31 -12.86 -4.20 -9.76
C HIS A 31 -14.32 -3.99 -9.32
N ILE A 32 -14.93 -2.91 -9.79
CA ILE A 32 -16.29 -2.52 -9.41
C ILE A 32 -17.23 -3.03 -10.48
N VAL A 33 -18.12 -3.93 -10.09
CA VAL A 33 -19.15 -4.52 -10.95
C VAL A 33 -20.51 -4.22 -10.36
N SER A 34 -21.51 -4.04 -11.22
CA SER A 34 -22.91 -3.79 -10.83
C SER A 34 -23.80 -5.02 -11.06
N ASP A 35 -23.18 -6.18 -11.12
CA ASP A 35 -23.87 -7.46 -11.15
C ASP A 35 -24.16 -7.79 -9.69
N LEU A 36 -25.37 -8.25 -9.36
CA LEU A 36 -25.76 -8.69 -8.00
C LEU A 36 -24.97 -9.92 -7.50
N SER A 37 -23.82 -10.18 -8.13
CA SER A 37 -22.83 -11.18 -7.81
C SER A 37 -22.19 -10.98 -6.44
N GLU A 38 -21.75 -12.09 -5.88
CA GLU A 38 -21.05 -12.11 -4.60
C GLU A 38 -19.71 -11.36 -4.66
N PRO A 39 -19.40 -10.55 -3.65
CA PRO A 39 -18.12 -9.89 -3.54
C PRO A 39 -17.01 -10.92 -3.31
N THR A 40 -15.97 -10.82 -4.13
CA THR A 40 -14.82 -11.73 -4.08
C THR A 40 -13.54 -10.93 -3.89
N ILE A 41 -12.71 -11.33 -2.93
CA ILE A 41 -11.39 -10.74 -2.69
C ILE A 41 -10.35 -11.77 -3.12
N THR A 42 -9.49 -11.40 -4.07
CA THR A 42 -8.42 -12.26 -4.56
C THR A 42 -7.07 -11.73 -4.10
N PHE A 43 -6.35 -12.52 -3.33
CA PHE A 43 -4.96 -12.26 -2.96
C PHE A 43 -4.05 -13.04 -3.89
N ASN A 44 -3.20 -12.33 -4.63
CA ASN A 44 -2.18 -12.92 -5.48
C ASN A 44 -0.83 -12.76 -4.76
N LEU A 45 -0.22 -13.88 -4.38
CA LEU A 45 1.07 -13.89 -3.71
C LEU A 45 2.19 -13.99 -4.75
N LEU A 46 3.38 -13.50 -4.39
CA LEU A 46 4.58 -13.61 -5.24
C LEU A 46 5.00 -15.07 -5.45
N SER A 47 4.65 -15.95 -4.51
CA SER A 47 4.91 -17.40 -4.58
C SER A 47 4.08 -18.13 -5.65
N GLY A 48 3.13 -17.44 -6.30
CA GLY A 48 2.22 -18.04 -7.27
C GLY A 48 0.88 -18.51 -6.69
N ASP A 49 0.73 -18.46 -5.37
CA ASP A 49 -0.52 -18.82 -4.69
C ASP A 49 -1.60 -17.75 -4.90
N LYS A 50 -2.78 -18.22 -5.28
CA LYS A 50 -3.97 -17.38 -5.45
C LYS A 50 -5.02 -17.78 -4.44
N ILE A 51 -5.26 -16.91 -3.46
CA ILE A 51 -6.27 -17.12 -2.42
C ILE A 51 -7.51 -16.33 -2.81
N VAL A 52 -8.63 -17.04 -2.98
CA VAL A 52 -9.92 -16.45 -3.34
C VAL A 52 -10.83 -16.54 -2.14
N CYS A 53 -11.11 -15.39 -1.52
CA CYS A 53 -12.05 -15.29 -0.41
C CYS A 53 -13.41 -14.84 -0.95
N LYS A 54 -14.39 -15.74 -0.92
CA LYS A 54 -15.80 -15.39 -1.08
C LYS A 54 -16.28 -14.73 0.19
N ALA A 55 -16.81 -13.52 0.09
CA ALA A 55 -16.96 -12.68 1.26
C ALA A 55 -18.42 -12.34 1.60
N GLU A 56 -19.38 -13.11 1.06
CA GLU A 56 -20.83 -12.92 1.26
C GLU A 56 -21.25 -12.63 2.72
N ASN A 57 -20.67 -13.33 3.69
CA ASN A 57 -20.97 -13.18 5.13
C ASN A 57 -19.76 -12.75 5.99
N LEU A 58 -18.71 -12.20 5.38
CA LEU A 58 -17.51 -11.79 6.12
C LEU A 58 -17.57 -10.31 6.51
N THR A 59 -17.20 -10.02 7.77
CA THR A 59 -16.99 -8.65 8.25
C THR A 59 -15.59 -8.16 7.87
N THR A 60 -15.35 -6.84 7.94
CA THR A 60 -14.02 -6.27 7.67
C THR A 60 -12.92 -6.86 8.56
N LEU A 61 -13.23 -7.16 9.82
CA LEU A 61 -12.28 -7.72 10.78
C LEU A 61 -11.89 -9.16 10.39
N ASN A 62 -12.87 -10.00 10.06
CA ASN A 62 -12.62 -11.38 9.68
C ASN A 62 -11.71 -11.46 8.44
N ILE A 63 -11.91 -10.57 7.47
CA ILE A 63 -11.08 -10.51 6.25
C ILE A 63 -9.63 -10.15 6.60
N LEU A 64 -9.41 -9.19 7.51
CA LEU A 64 -8.08 -8.81 7.95
C LEU A 64 -7.40 -9.90 8.78
N GLU A 65 -8.14 -10.62 9.62
CA GLU A 65 -7.60 -11.76 10.36
C GLU A 65 -7.17 -12.90 9.43
N LEU A 66 -7.99 -13.21 8.42
CA LEU A 66 -7.63 -14.19 7.39
C LEU A 66 -6.37 -13.76 6.63
N TYR A 67 -6.30 -12.49 6.24
CA TYR A 67 -5.12 -11.91 5.60
C TYR A 67 -3.86 -12.07 6.48
N ASN A 68 -3.95 -11.77 7.77
CA ASN A 68 -2.84 -11.93 8.70
C ASN A 68 -2.38 -13.39 8.83
N LYS A 69 -3.29 -14.37 8.89
CA LYS A 69 -2.94 -15.80 8.95
C LYS A 69 -2.16 -16.26 7.70
N HIS A 70 -2.60 -15.80 6.53
CA HIS A 70 -1.99 -16.18 5.26
C HIS A 70 -0.65 -15.48 4.99
N ILE A 71 -0.43 -14.28 5.53
CA ILE A 71 0.81 -13.53 5.28
C ILE A 71 1.87 -13.80 6.34
N THR A 72 1.48 -13.95 7.61
CA THR A 72 2.44 -14.27 8.69
C THR A 72 3.09 -15.64 8.50
N SER A 73 2.42 -16.58 7.84
CA SER A 73 2.99 -17.89 7.49
C SER A 73 4.06 -17.82 6.39
N LEU A 74 4.06 -16.76 5.58
CA LEU A 74 4.99 -16.58 4.46
C LEU A 74 6.13 -15.62 4.78
N LEU A 75 6.00 -14.85 5.86
CA LEU A 75 7.10 -14.07 6.39
C LEU A 75 8.19 -15.05 6.86
N PRO A 76 9.43 -14.92 6.36
CA PRO A 76 10.56 -15.61 6.95
C PRO A 76 10.54 -15.33 8.45
N ARG A 77 10.60 -16.37 9.28
CA ARG A 77 10.86 -16.17 10.72
C ARG A 77 12.23 -15.53 10.78
N ASP A 78 12.31 -14.32 11.33
CA ASP A 78 13.58 -13.62 11.51
C ASP A 78 14.53 -14.54 12.32
N SER A 79 15.43 -15.22 11.62
CA SER A 79 16.70 -15.62 12.21
C SER A 79 17.45 -14.32 12.46
N GLU A 80 17.89 -14.14 13.70
CA GLU A 80 18.58 -12.96 14.21
C GLU A 80 19.67 -12.42 13.25
N ALA A 81 19.67 -11.09 13.10
CA ALA A 81 20.76 -10.21 12.66
C ALA A 81 21.33 -10.33 11.24
N GLU A 82 21.19 -9.26 10.44
CA GLU A 82 22.30 -8.47 9.90
C GLU A 82 21.82 -7.01 9.63
N PRO A 83 22.52 -5.96 10.10
CA PRO A 83 22.18 -4.57 9.81
C PRO A 83 22.86 -4.09 8.53
N GLU A 84 22.18 -4.12 7.39
CA GLU A 84 22.69 -3.50 6.17
C GLU A 84 22.19 -2.05 5.99
N ASP A 85 23.06 -1.16 6.47
CA ASP A 85 23.46 0.13 5.90
C ASP A 85 22.43 1.27 5.69
N GLU A 86 22.54 2.23 6.60
CA GLU A 86 22.38 3.65 6.28
C GLU A 86 23.23 4.06 5.06
N LYS A 87 22.59 4.59 4.01
CA LYS A 87 22.92 5.88 3.33
C LYS A 87 22.22 6.03 1.97
N LYS A 88 21.02 6.61 1.97
CA LYS A 88 20.67 7.61 0.93
C LYS A 88 20.21 8.90 1.61
N LYS A 89 21.22 9.65 2.08
CA LYS A 89 21.10 11.04 2.49
C LYS A 89 20.33 11.83 1.44
N ARG A 90 19.20 12.40 1.86
CA ARG A 90 18.50 13.50 1.20
C ARG A 90 19.51 14.53 0.68
N LYS A 91 19.70 14.65 -0.64
CA LYS A 91 20.39 15.81 -1.23
C LYS A 91 19.48 17.02 -1.06
N LYS A 92 19.60 17.75 0.06
CA LYS A 92 19.10 19.12 0.18
C LYS A 92 19.75 19.92 -0.95
N LYS A 93 18.96 20.36 -1.94
CA LYS A 93 19.42 21.30 -2.97
C LYS A 93 19.89 22.55 -2.25
N ARG A 94 21.18 22.89 -2.38
CA ARG A 94 21.75 24.13 -1.83
C ARG A 94 21.03 25.31 -2.49
N PRO A 95 20.60 26.36 -1.76
CA PRO A 95 20.05 27.55 -2.40
C PRO A 95 21.14 28.17 -3.29
N PHE A 96 20.82 28.41 -4.56
CA PHE A 96 21.73 28.99 -5.53
C PHE A 96 22.04 30.44 -5.12
N LYS A 97 23.24 30.72 -4.59
CA LYS A 97 23.66 32.09 -4.25
C LYS A 97 23.90 32.88 -5.54
N ILE A 98 22.97 33.75 -5.89
CA ILE A 98 23.12 34.71 -6.99
C ILE A 98 24.13 35.79 -6.55
N LYS A 99 25.26 35.92 -7.26
CA LYS A 99 26.26 36.97 -7.01
C LYS A 99 25.62 38.37 -7.12
N PRO A 100 26.04 39.35 -6.31
CA PRO A 100 25.57 40.74 -6.48
C PRO A 100 26.00 41.22 -7.87
N GLY A 101 25.02 41.64 -8.69
CA GLY A 101 25.23 42.10 -10.08
C GLY A 101 24.60 41.24 -11.19
N ASN A 102 23.90 40.15 -10.87
CA ASN A 102 23.27 39.31 -11.92
C ASN A 102 21.98 39.96 -12.49
N LYS A 103 21.91 40.06 -13.83
CA LYS A 103 20.85 40.74 -14.62
C LYS A 103 19.45 40.12 -14.53
N ARG A 104 19.28 38.96 -13.88
CA ARG A 104 17.98 38.26 -13.73
C ARG A 104 17.18 38.67 -12.48
N ARG A 105 17.47 39.81 -11.86
CA ARG A 105 16.90 40.21 -10.56
C ARG A 105 15.53 40.90 -10.60
N GLY A 106 14.88 41.03 -11.75
CA GLY A 106 13.64 41.81 -11.82
C GLY A 106 12.74 41.49 -12.99
N LEU A 107 12.19 40.27 -13.04
CA LEU A 107 10.96 40.04 -13.80
C LEU A 107 10.20 38.86 -13.17
N ILE A 108 9.31 39.20 -12.24
CA ILE A 108 8.15 38.38 -11.90
C ILE A 108 6.97 39.32 -12.15
N LEU A 109 6.29 39.14 -13.28
CA LEU A 109 4.94 39.66 -13.54
C LEU A 109 3.96 38.58 -13.07
#